data_AF-A0A5R2N8Q2-F1
#
_entry.id   AF-A0A5R2N8Q2-F1
#
_cell.length_a   1.000
_cell.length_b   1.000
_cell.length_c   1.000
_cell.angle_alpha   90.00
_cell.angle_beta   90.00
_cell.angle_gamma   90.00
#
_symmetry.space_group_name_H-M   'P 1'
#
loop_
_entity.id
_entity.type
_entity.pdbx_description
1 polymer ?
#
loop_
_entity_poly.entity_id
_entity_poly.type
_entity_poly.pdbx_seq_one_letter_code
_entity_poly.pdbx_strand_id
1 'polypeptide(L)'
;MKISSGFRSIAVAAIATVGVSLASAAHADSGTIRFSVYKAAFFVGGSGGEGTFTFHGKSYPISIGGVSGGLAFGVSKTYFRGTVRHIRRARDVTGVYGAA
;
A
#
# COMPACT_ATOMS: atom_id res chain seq x y z
N MET A 1 15.72 -51.88 -1.58
CA MET A 1 14.81 -51.54 -0.46
C MET A 1 13.59 -50.82 -1.01
N LYS A 2 12.42 -51.48 -1.08
CA LYS A 2 11.17 -50.85 -1.55
C LYS A 2 10.50 -50.17 -0.34
N ILE A 3 10.62 -48.85 -0.25
CA ILE A 3 9.95 -48.06 0.80
C ILE A 3 8.43 -48.22 0.61
N SER A 4 7.73 -48.64 1.66
CA SER A 4 6.29 -48.94 1.61
C SER A 4 5.47 -47.68 1.32
N SER A 5 4.37 -47.82 0.58
CA SER A 5 3.52 -46.70 0.17
C SER A 5 2.96 -45.91 1.36
N GLY A 6 2.67 -46.58 2.49
CA GLY A 6 2.19 -45.94 3.71
C GLY A 6 3.19 -44.95 4.30
N PHE A 7 4.49 -45.25 4.25
CA PHE A 7 5.52 -44.33 4.73
C PHE A 7 5.61 -43.05 3.88
N ARG A 8 5.37 -43.17 2.57
CA ARG A 8 5.34 -42.02 1.65
C ARG A 8 4.12 -41.14 1.90
N SER A 9 2.95 -41.72 2.14
CA SER A 9 1.73 -40.97 2.46
C SER A 9 1.83 -40.20 3.78
N ILE A 10 2.43 -40.80 4.81
CA ILE A 10 2.64 -40.13 6.11
C ILE A 10 3.63 -38.97 5.96
N ALA A 11 4.70 -39.14 5.18
CA ALA A 11 5.66 -38.08 4.93
C ALA A 11 5.01 -36.89 4.18
N VAL A 12 4.17 -37.16 3.17
CA VAL A 12 3.44 -36.10 2.44
C VAL A 12 2.45 -35.37 3.36
N ALA A 13 1.72 -36.11 4.20
CA ALA A 13 0.78 -35.52 5.15
C ALA A 13 1.50 -34.63 6.20
N ALA A 14 2.66 -35.06 6.68
CA ALA A 14 3.48 -34.28 7.63
C ALA A 14 4.05 -33.00 7.00
N ILE A 15 4.47 -33.05 5.73
CA ILE A 15 4.95 -31.86 5.01
C ILE A 15 3.79 -30.89 4.76
N ALA A 16 2.60 -31.38 4.43
CA ALA A 16 1.43 -30.55 4.18
C ALA A 16 0.96 -29.81 5.45
N THR A 17 0.94 -30.47 6.61
CA THR A 17 0.53 -29.83 7.88
C THR A 17 1.53 -28.78 8.35
N VAL A 18 2.83 -29.02 8.17
CA VAL A 18 3.88 -28.02 8.45
C VAL A 18 3.82 -26.84 7.47
N GLY A 19 3.51 -27.10 6.19
CA GLY A 19 3.37 -26.04 5.18
C GLY A 19 2.23 -25.06 5.47
N VAL A 20 1.12 -25.53 6.05
CA VAL A 20 -0.03 -24.69 6.40
C VAL A 20 0.21 -23.86 7.65
N SER A 21 0.98 -24.35 8.64
CA SER A 21 1.32 -23.58 9.85
C SER A 21 2.37 -22.50 9.62
N LEU A 22 3.16 -22.63 8.54
CA LEU A 22 4.11 -21.62 8.06
C LEU A 22 3.47 -20.53 7.20
N ALA A 23 2.19 -20.66 6.83
CA ALA A 23 1.45 -19.61 6.14
C ALA A 23 1.23 -18.45 7.11
N SER A 24 2.20 -17.55 7.18
CA SER A 24 2.13 -16.32 7.97
C SER A 24 0.84 -15.59 7.63
N ALA A 25 -0.02 -15.39 8.64
CA ALA A 25 -1.21 -14.57 8.50
C ALA A 25 -0.76 -13.22 7.95
N ALA A 26 -1.15 -12.92 6.71
CA ALA A 26 -0.84 -11.64 6.08
C ALA A 26 -1.69 -10.56 6.76
N HIS A 27 -1.29 -10.17 7.97
CA HIS A 27 -1.86 -9.03 8.65
C HIS A 27 -1.51 -7.80 7.82
N ALA A 28 -2.52 -7.32 7.12
CA ALA A 28 -2.57 -6.03 6.47
C ALA A 28 -2.33 -4.97 7.54
N ASP A 29 -1.12 -4.44 7.58
CA ASP A 29 -0.75 -3.37 8.49
C ASP A 29 -1.35 -2.04 8.01
N SER A 30 -1.24 -1.03 8.85
CA SER A 30 -1.73 0.31 8.57
C SER A 30 -0.74 1.38 9.02
N GLY A 31 -0.74 2.50 8.29
CA GLY A 31 0.08 3.66 8.60
C GLY A 31 -0.73 4.95 8.43
N THR A 32 -0.22 6.05 8.97
CA THR A 32 -0.88 7.36 8.84
C THR A 32 -0.17 8.19 7.78
N ILE A 33 -0.93 8.96 7.01
CA ILE A 33 -0.41 9.77 5.92
C ILE A 33 -0.91 11.21 6.05
N ARG A 34 -0.02 12.16 5.82
CA ARG A 34 -0.32 13.60 5.83
C ARG A 34 0.42 14.27 4.69
N PHE A 35 -0.28 15.02 3.86
CA PHE A 35 0.34 15.69 2.72
C PHE A 35 -0.42 16.94 2.33
N SER A 36 0.22 17.81 1.57
CA SER A 36 -0.43 18.97 0.95
C SER A 36 -0.30 18.89 -0.55
N VAL A 37 -1.37 19.21 -1.27
CA VAL A 37 -1.41 19.24 -2.73
C VAL A 37 -1.67 20.68 -3.18
N TYR A 38 -0.79 21.17 -4.04
CA TYR A 38 -1.01 22.37 -4.82
C TYR A 38 -1.68 21.97 -6.12
N LYS A 39 -2.76 22.64 -6.46
CA LYS A 39 -3.49 22.46 -7.72
C LYS A 39 -3.50 23.78 -8.46
N ALA A 40 -3.20 23.75 -9.75
CA ALA A 40 -3.36 24.86 -10.67
C ALA A 40 -4.14 24.35 -11.88
N ALA A 41 -5.32 24.91 -12.14
CA ALA A 41 -6.21 24.40 -13.18
C ALA A 41 -6.96 25.51 -13.93
N PHE A 42 -7.35 25.17 -15.17
CA PHE A 42 -8.38 25.85 -15.97
C PHE A 42 -9.37 24.79 -16.51
N PHE A 43 -9.13 24.23 -17.71
CA PHE A 43 -9.85 23.03 -18.23
C PHE A 43 -9.11 21.71 -17.95
N VAL A 44 -7.78 21.76 -17.97
CA VAL A 44 -6.86 20.68 -17.61
C VAL A 44 -5.83 21.28 -16.67
N GLY A 45 -5.52 20.60 -15.57
CA GLY A 45 -4.65 21.13 -14.53
C GLY A 45 -3.70 20.08 -13.96
N GLY A 46 -2.50 20.53 -13.64
CA GLY A 46 -1.53 19.74 -12.89
C GLY A 46 -1.72 19.93 -11.39
N SER A 47 -1.36 18.91 -10.63
CA SER A 47 -1.25 18.99 -9.18
C SER A 47 0.03 18.33 -8.70
N GLY A 48 0.64 18.96 -7.69
CA GLY A 48 1.92 18.54 -7.12
C GLY A 48 1.90 18.79 -5.62
N GLY A 49 2.51 17.90 -4.86
CA GLY A 49 2.40 17.92 -3.42
C GLY A 49 3.49 17.12 -2.72
N GLU A 50 3.64 17.40 -1.45
CA GLU A 50 4.61 16.73 -0.58
C GLU A 50 3.97 16.45 0.78
N GLY A 51 4.53 15.47 1.48
CA GLY A 51 4.02 15.05 2.76
C GLY A 51 4.90 14.04 3.48
N THR A 52 4.32 13.44 4.50
CA THR A 52 4.93 12.40 5.32
C THR A 52 3.97 11.24 5.52
N PHE A 53 4.53 10.04 5.38
CA PHE A 53 3.89 8.78 5.70
C PHE A 53 4.57 8.18 6.93
N THR A 54 3.79 7.90 7.98
CA THR A 54 4.29 7.31 9.22
C THR A 54 3.85 5.85 9.31
N PHE A 55 4.83 4.96 9.37
CA PHE A 55 4.65 3.51 9.46
C PHE A 55 5.61 2.93 10.50
N HIS A 56 5.10 2.12 11.42
CA HIS A 56 5.88 1.56 12.55
C HIS A 56 6.69 2.61 13.33
N GLY A 57 6.12 3.80 13.55
CA GLY A 57 6.79 4.90 14.26
C GLY A 57 7.90 5.60 13.47
N LYS A 58 8.16 5.19 12.22
CA LYS A 58 9.12 5.84 11.32
C LYS A 58 8.38 6.74 10.34
N SER A 59 8.91 7.92 10.09
CA SER A 59 8.36 8.88 9.14
C SER A 59 9.15 8.85 7.83
N TYR A 60 8.42 8.69 6.73
CA TYR A 60 8.94 8.60 5.37
C TYR A 60 8.43 9.82 4.58
N PRO A 61 9.32 10.63 3.96
CA PRO A 61 8.88 11.70 3.09
C PRO A 61 8.23 11.12 1.83
N ILE A 62 7.18 11.76 1.36
CA ILE A 62 6.45 11.37 0.16
C ILE A 62 6.25 12.58 -0.75
N SER A 63 6.28 12.34 -2.06
CA SER A 63 5.91 13.30 -3.09
C SER A 63 4.70 12.76 -3.85
N ILE A 64 3.81 13.66 -4.22
CA ILE A 64 2.53 13.35 -4.85
C ILE A 64 2.43 14.18 -6.12
N GLY A 65 2.24 13.50 -7.24
CA GLY A 65 1.88 14.11 -8.51
C GLY A 65 0.50 13.63 -8.92
N GLY A 66 -0.29 14.51 -9.51
CA GLY A 66 -1.60 14.16 -10.02
C GLY A 66 -2.00 15.05 -11.19
N VAL A 67 -2.81 14.50 -12.08
CA VAL A 67 -3.50 15.28 -13.11
C VAL A 67 -4.94 15.48 -12.69
N SER A 68 -5.50 16.63 -13.03
CA SER A 68 -6.88 16.98 -12.71
C SER A 68 -7.58 17.50 -13.96
N GLY A 69 -8.79 17.01 -14.22
CA GLY A 69 -9.66 17.45 -15.30
C GLY A 69 -10.96 18.02 -14.72
N GLY A 70 -11.46 19.11 -15.31
CA GLY A 70 -12.71 19.75 -14.90
C GLY A 70 -12.64 21.27 -14.96
N LEU A 71 -13.81 21.93 -14.92
CA LEU A 71 -13.94 23.38 -14.86
C LEU A 71 -13.47 23.90 -13.50
N ALA A 72 -12.17 24.11 -13.33
CA ALA A 72 -11.59 24.62 -12.09
C ALA A 72 -10.65 25.76 -12.45
N PHE A 73 -10.89 26.96 -11.90
CA PHE A 73 -10.11 28.15 -12.19
C PHE A 73 -9.31 28.57 -10.97
N GLY A 74 -7.99 28.66 -11.12
CA GLY A 74 -7.09 29.25 -10.13
C GLY A 74 -6.11 28.28 -9.49
N VAL A 75 -5.50 28.76 -8.40
CA VAL A 75 -4.51 28.02 -7.61
C VAL A 75 -5.04 27.77 -6.21
N SER A 76 -4.87 26.55 -5.72
CA SER A 76 -5.28 26.18 -4.37
C SER A 76 -4.25 25.29 -3.71
N LYS A 77 -4.13 25.38 -2.39
CA LYS A 77 -3.38 24.44 -1.56
C LYS A 77 -4.35 23.71 -0.64
N THR A 78 -4.36 22.38 -0.71
CA THR A 78 -5.22 21.54 0.11
C THR A 78 -4.37 20.64 0.99
N TYR A 79 -4.75 20.51 2.26
CA TYR A 79 -4.09 19.63 3.21
C TYR A 79 -4.91 18.36 3.41
N PHE A 80 -4.27 17.21 3.29
CA PHE A 80 -4.87 15.90 3.44
C PHE A 80 -4.27 15.17 4.63
N ARG A 81 -5.12 14.42 5.32
CA ARG A 81 -4.74 13.48 6.38
C ARG A 81 -5.60 12.23 6.23
N GLY A 82 -4.98 11.07 6.35
CA GLY A 82 -5.68 9.80 6.27
C GLY A 82 -4.87 8.64 6.84
N THR A 83 -5.39 7.44 6.59
CA THR A 83 -4.78 6.18 7.00
C THR A 83 -4.65 5.29 5.78
N VAL A 84 -3.44 4.78 5.56
CA VAL A 84 -3.14 3.77 4.54
C VAL A 84 -3.33 2.41 5.18
N ARG A 85 -4.10 1.53 4.55
CA ARG A 85 -4.41 0.18 5.03
C ARG A 85 -3.98 -0.84 4.00
N HIS A 86 -3.89 -2.11 4.39
CA HIS A 86 -3.53 -3.22 3.49
C HIS A 86 -2.12 -3.13 2.93
N ILE A 87 -1.17 -2.70 3.78
CA ILE A 87 0.24 -2.61 3.45
C ILE A 87 1.06 -3.55 4.32
N ARG A 88 2.17 -4.08 3.79
CA ARG A 88 3.11 -4.93 4.53
C ARG A 88 4.46 -4.25 4.72
N ARG A 89 4.79 -3.31 3.84
CA ARG A 89 6.04 -2.54 3.84
C ARG A 89 5.72 -1.08 3.58
N ALA A 90 6.58 -0.18 4.07
CA ALA A 90 6.39 1.25 3.87
C ALA A 90 6.31 1.67 2.39
N ARG A 91 6.94 0.91 1.48
CA ARG A 91 6.94 1.18 0.03
C ARG A 91 5.61 0.85 -0.64
N ASP A 92 4.77 0.04 0.00
CA ASP A 92 3.48 -0.38 -0.58
C ASP A 92 2.50 0.81 -0.69
N VAL A 93 2.82 1.96 -0.06
CA VAL A 93 2.09 3.23 -0.21
C VAL A 93 2.34 3.92 -1.56
N THR A 94 3.35 3.50 -2.33
CA THR A 94 3.64 4.12 -3.63
C THR A 94 2.78 3.51 -4.72
N GLY A 95 2.10 4.36 -5.50
CA GLY A 95 1.24 3.89 -6.59
C GLY A 95 0.36 5.02 -7.14
N VAL A 96 -0.47 4.65 -8.11
CA VAL A 96 -1.50 5.54 -8.67
C VAL A 96 -2.80 5.34 -7.89
N TYR A 97 -3.34 6.43 -7.36
CA TYR A 97 -4.59 6.44 -6.60
C TYR A 97 -5.62 7.30 -7.33
N GLY A 98 -6.80 6.73 -7.60
CA GLY A 98 -7.94 7.45 -8.13
C GLY A 98 -8.95 7.72 -7.02
N ALA A 99 -9.53 8.92 -7.01
CA ALA A 99 -10.77 9.17 -6.28
C ALA A 99 -11.94 8.60 -7.10
N ALA A 100 -12.89 7.95 -6.42
CA ALA A 100 -14.17 7.53 -7.00
C ALA A 100 -15.22 8.61 -6.79
#